data_AF-A0A3B9RU86-F1
#
_entry.id   AF-A0A3B9RU86-F1
#
_cell.length_a   1.000
_cell.length_b   1.000
_cell.length_c   1.000
_cell.angle_alpha   90.00
_cell.angle_beta   90.00
_cell.angle_gamma   90.00
#
_symmetry.space_group_name_H-M   'P 1'
#
loop_
_entity.id
_entity.type
_entity.pdbx_description
1 polymer ?
#
loop_
_entity_poly.entity_id
_entity_poly.type
_entity_poly.pdbx_seq_one_letter_code
_entity_poly.pdbx_strand_id
1 'polypeptide(L)'
;MDNVLICLTLLSLFIISGIISRLVLSVPAPFIQIAVGAVASFFIPLLQVSFNPEVFMVLFIPPLLFSDSWHFPKREFLSNTKPIIMLSIGLVFFTVVGLGYLIHWLLPILPQAACFALAAA
;
A
#
# COMPACT_ATOMS: atom_id res chain seq x y z
N MET A 1 21.98 7.87 -21.07
CA MET A 1 20.83 7.53 -21.96
C MET A 1 19.96 6.44 -21.33
N ASP A 2 20.53 5.63 -20.44
CA ASP A 2 19.88 4.50 -19.77
C ASP A 2 18.71 4.92 -18.87
N ASN A 3 18.80 6.04 -18.16
CA ASN A 3 17.71 6.54 -17.31
C ASN A 3 16.44 6.85 -18.12
N VAL A 4 16.57 7.35 -19.34
CA VAL A 4 15.41 7.64 -20.21
C VAL A 4 14.77 6.33 -20.65
N LEU A 5 15.57 5.32 -21.00
CA LEU A 5 15.09 3.99 -21.34
C LEU A 5 14.34 3.35 -20.16
N ILE A 6 14.89 3.45 -18.95
CA ILE A 6 14.25 2.96 -17.72
C ILE A 6 12.90 3.64 -17.50
N CYS A 7 12.85 4.98 -17.56
CA CYS A 7 11.58 5.72 -17.42
C CYS A 7 10.55 5.28 -18.47
N LEU A 8 10.95 5.10 -19.74
CA LEU A 8 10.06 4.64 -20.80
C LEU A 8 9.57 3.20 -20.56
N THR A 9 10.43 2.30 -20.10
CA THR A 9 10.03 0.92 -19.78
C THR A 9 9.05 0.87 -18.60
N LEU A 10 9.29 1.65 -17.53
CA LEU A 10 8.38 1.75 -16.39
C LEU A 10 7.01 2.32 -16.81
N LEU A 11 7.02 3.36 -17.64
CA LEU A 11 5.80 3.99 -18.12
C LEU A 11 5.02 3.06 -19.06
N SER A 12 5.72 2.30 -19.92
CA SER A 12 5.13 1.25 -20.73
C SER A 12 4.49 0.15 -19.88
N LEU A 13 5.19 -0.37 -18.86
CA LEU A 13 4.67 -1.36 -17.93
C LEU A 13 3.43 -0.86 -17.17
N PHE A 14 3.44 0.40 -16.71
CA PHE A 14 2.30 1.02 -16.05
C PHE A 14 1.07 1.07 -16.97
N ILE A 15 1.23 1.48 -18.23
CA ILE A 15 0.15 1.52 -19.22
C ILE A 15 -0.38 0.11 -19.51
N ILE A 16 0.51 -0.85 -19.79
CA ILE A 16 0.15 -2.24 -20.07
C ILE A 16 -0.63 -2.84 -18.88
N SER A 17 -0.13 -2.66 -17.66
CA SER A 17 -0.82 -3.10 -16.45
C SER A 17 -2.19 -2.44 -16.26
N GLY A 18 -2.32 -1.16 -16.63
CA GLY A 18 -3.60 -0.45 -16.59
C GLY A 18 -4.62 -1.02 -17.59
N ILE A 19 -4.19 -1.41 -18.78
CA ILE A 19 -5.03 -2.09 -19.78
C ILE A 19 -5.44 -3.46 -19.28
N ILE A 20 -4.50 -4.26 -18.75
CA ILE A 20 -4.77 -5.59 -18.18
C ILE A 20 -5.78 -5.49 -17.03
N SER A 21 -5.65 -4.48 -16.16
CA SER A 21 -6.60 -4.26 -15.06
C SER A 21 -8.02 -3.99 -15.52
N ARG A 22 -8.22 -3.40 -16.70
CA ARG A 22 -9.56 -3.23 -17.28
C ARG A 22 -10.13 -4.53 -17.85
N LEU A 23 -9.27 -5.48 -18.22
CA LEU A 23 -9.69 -6.79 -18.74
C LEU A 23 -10.03 -7.75 -17.59
N VAL A 24 -9.29 -7.66 -16.47
CA VAL A 24 -9.50 -8.47 -15.27
C VAL A 24 -10.30 -7.66 -14.24
N LEU A 25 -11.62 -7.62 -14.41
CA LEU A 25 -12.52 -6.83 -13.55
C LEU A 25 -12.48 -7.23 -12.06
N SER A 26 -12.05 -8.45 -11.74
CA SER A 26 -12.11 -8.98 -10.38
C SER A 26 -10.96 -8.53 -9.48
N VAL A 27 -9.88 -7.95 -10.03
CA VAL A 27 -8.67 -7.63 -9.26
C VAL A 27 -8.38 -6.12 -9.34
N PRO A 28 -8.23 -5.43 -8.19
CA PRO A 28 -7.85 -4.03 -8.17
C PRO A 28 -6.53 -3.77 -8.89
N ALA A 29 -6.45 -2.67 -9.62
CA ALA A 29 -5.26 -2.25 -10.37
C ALA A 29 -3.95 -2.32 -9.58
N PRO A 30 -3.89 -1.93 -8.27
CA PRO A 30 -2.64 -1.98 -7.51
C PRO A 30 -2.03 -3.37 -7.41
N PHE A 31 -2.84 -4.43 -7.26
CA PHE A 31 -2.33 -5.80 -7.17
C PHE A 31 -1.70 -6.26 -8.49
N ILE A 32 -2.32 -5.92 -9.62
CA ILE A 32 -1.80 -6.24 -10.94
C ILE A 32 -0.50 -5.48 -11.18
N GLN A 33 -0.44 -4.20 -10.80
CA GLN A 33 0.76 -3.37 -10.94
C GLN A 33 1.93 -3.89 -10.12
N ILE A 34 1.68 -4.31 -8.87
CA ILE A 34 2.70 -4.94 -8.02
C ILE A 34 3.20 -6.23 -8.64
N ALA A 35 2.29 -7.10 -9.12
CA ALA A 35 2.66 -8.37 -9.75
C ALA A 35 3.48 -8.16 -11.03
N VAL A 36 3.04 -7.27 -11.93
CA VAL A 36 3.75 -6.94 -13.17
C VAL A 36 5.12 -6.35 -12.87
N GLY A 37 5.21 -5.43 -11.91
CA GLY A 37 6.48 -4.83 -11.48
C GLY A 37 7.46 -5.86 -10.88
N ALA A 38 6.97 -6.76 -10.02
CA ALA A 38 7.77 -7.81 -9.41
C ALA A 38 8.29 -8.80 -10.46
N VAL A 39 7.44 -9.25 -11.38
CA VAL A 39 7.84 -10.14 -12.48
C VAL A 39 8.84 -9.43 -13.41
N ALA A 40 8.56 -8.20 -13.82
CA ALA A 40 9.45 -7.43 -14.68
C ALA A 40 10.83 -7.20 -14.05
N SER A 41 10.90 -6.91 -12.75
CA SER A 41 12.15 -6.74 -12.00
C SER A 41 13.01 -8.01 -11.99
N PHE A 42 12.38 -9.19 -11.95
CA PHE A 42 13.10 -10.47 -12.00
C PHE A 42 13.73 -10.75 -13.37
N PHE A 43 13.04 -10.41 -14.46
CA PHE A 43 13.49 -10.70 -15.82
C PHE A 43 14.36 -9.61 -16.47
N ILE A 44 14.28 -8.36 -15.97
CA ILE A 44 14.96 -7.21 -16.59
C ILE A 44 16.00 -6.65 -15.60
N PRO A 45 17.30 -6.98 -15.75
CA PRO A 45 18.36 -6.52 -14.83
C PRO A 45 18.50 -4.99 -14.77
N LEU A 46 18.16 -4.29 -15.87
CA LEU A 46 18.18 -2.83 -15.95
C LEU A 46 17.14 -2.17 -15.03
N LEU A 47 16.14 -2.92 -14.56
CA LEU A 47 15.07 -2.46 -13.68
C LEU A 47 15.43 -2.56 -12.18
N GLN A 48 16.67 -2.92 -11.84
CA GLN A 48 17.19 -2.87 -10.47
C GLN A 48 17.50 -1.43 -10.03
N VAL A 49 16.49 -0.57 -10.07
CA VAL A 49 16.59 0.79 -9.57
C VAL A 49 16.45 0.76 -8.05
N SER A 50 17.44 1.29 -7.34
CA SER A 50 17.34 1.52 -5.90
C SER A 50 16.28 2.59 -5.63
N PHE A 51 15.07 2.16 -5.26
CA PHE A 51 14.00 3.07 -4.88
C PHE A 51 14.18 3.47 -3.42
N ASN A 52 14.20 4.76 -3.11
CA ASN A 52 14.21 5.22 -1.72
C ASN A 52 12.75 5.19 -1.18
N PRO A 53 12.42 4.32 -0.21
CA PRO A 53 11.05 4.20 0.32
C PRO A 53 10.57 5.47 1.01
N GLU A 54 11.46 6.25 1.62
CA GLU A 54 11.11 7.49 2.32
C GLU A 54 10.60 8.54 1.32
N VAL A 55 11.28 8.67 0.17
CA VAL A 55 10.84 9.55 -0.91
C VAL A 55 9.51 9.08 -1.50
N PHE A 56 9.32 7.75 -1.65
CA PHE A 56 8.02 7.20 -2.07
C PHE A 56 6.91 7.61 -1.12
N MET A 57 7.09 7.37 0.18
CA MET A 57 6.09 7.65 1.19
C MET A 57 5.71 9.12 1.19
N VAL A 58 6.69 10.03 1.21
CA VAL A 58 6.45 11.48 1.23
C VAL A 58 5.80 11.98 -0.06
N LEU A 59 6.14 11.40 -1.21
CA LEU A 59 5.64 11.87 -2.49
C LEU A 59 4.25 11.33 -2.83
N PHE A 60 3.91 10.11 -2.41
CA PHE A 60 2.65 9.46 -2.76
C PHE A 60 1.62 9.46 -1.62
N ILE A 61 2.01 9.16 -0.37
CA ILE A 61 1.04 9.00 0.72
C ILE A 61 0.29 10.30 1.03
N PRO A 62 0.94 11.46 1.25
CA PRO A 62 0.21 12.69 1.56
C PRO A 62 -0.75 13.15 0.45
N PRO A 63 -0.36 13.16 -0.85
CA PRO A 63 -1.31 13.52 -1.92
C PRO A 63 -2.48 12.54 -2.05
N LEU A 64 -2.24 11.24 -1.89
CA LEU A 64 -3.31 10.23 -1.91
C LEU A 64 -4.29 10.45 -0.76
N LEU A 65 -3.78 10.60 0.47
CA LEU A 65 -4.60 10.87 1.65
C LEU A 65 -5.35 12.20 1.55
N PHE A 66 -4.75 13.23 0.93
CA PHE A 66 -5.43 14.51 0.69
C PHE A 66 -6.56 14.37 -0.32
N SER A 67 -6.32 13.65 -1.42
CA SER A 67 -7.36 13.34 -2.42
C SER A 67 -8.54 12.58 -1.80
N ASP A 68 -8.25 11.59 -0.97
CA ASP A 68 -9.28 10.80 -0.27
C ASP A 68 -10.06 11.66 0.73
N SER A 69 -9.36 12.53 1.47
CA SER A 69 -9.98 13.46 2.42
C SER A 69 -10.82 14.55 1.74
N TRP A 70 -10.51 14.91 0.50
CA TRP A 70 -11.24 15.95 -0.24
C TRP A 70 -12.64 15.49 -0.67
N HIS A 71 -12.79 14.21 -1.04
CA HIS A 71 -14.08 13.61 -1.44
C HIS A 71 -14.98 13.24 -0.24
N PHE A 72 -14.55 13.59 0.98
CA PHE A 72 -15.15 13.13 2.22
C PHE A 72 -16.50 13.80 2.53
N PRO A 73 -17.60 13.05 2.71
CA PRO A 73 -18.92 13.60 3.00
C PRO A 73 -19.03 14.03 4.48
N LYS A 74 -18.70 15.30 4.75
CA LYS A 74 -18.69 15.87 6.12
C LYS A 74 -19.99 15.63 6.88
N ARG A 75 -21.16 15.75 6.23
CA ARG A 75 -22.47 15.60 6.90
C ARG A 75 -22.71 14.20 7.46
N GLU A 76 -22.34 13.18 6.69
CA GLU A 76 -22.51 11.77 7.09
C GLU A 76 -21.54 11.38 8.20
N PHE A 77 -20.32 11.94 8.18
CA PHE A 77 -19.36 11.77 9.27
C PHE A 77 -19.92 12.31 10.59
N LEU A 78 -20.48 13.52 10.59
CA LEU A 78 -21.06 14.07 11.83
C LEU A 78 -22.19 13.20 12.39
N SER A 79 -23.04 12.66 11.51
CA SER A 79 -24.13 11.75 11.90
C SER A 79 -23.62 10.41 12.46
N ASN A 80 -22.48 9.91 11.98
CA ASN A 80 -21.94 8.60 12.33
C ASN A 80 -20.62 8.66 13.11
N THR A 81 -20.35 9.79 13.77
CA THR A 81 -19.09 10.02 14.50
C THR A 81 -18.79 8.91 15.51
N LYS A 82 -19.77 8.49 16.31
CA LYS A 82 -19.59 7.46 17.33
C LYS A 82 -19.18 6.10 16.74
N PRO A 83 -19.93 5.51 15.78
CA PRO A 83 -19.48 4.31 15.06
C PRO A 83 -18.09 4.45 14.43
N ILE A 84 -17.83 5.59 13.77
CA ILE A 84 -16.57 5.81 13.06
C ILE A 84 -15.39 5.83 14.03
N ILE A 85 -15.49 6.57 15.15
CA ILE A 85 -14.44 6.61 16.17
C ILE A 85 -14.22 5.21 16.78
N MET A 86 -15.29 4.47 17.03
CA MET A 86 -15.17 3.13 17.61
C MET A 86 -14.54 2.12 16.65
N LEU A 87 -14.82 2.22 15.35
CA LEU A 87 -14.24 1.37 14.31
C LEU A 87 -12.85 1.82 13.86
N SER A 88 -12.53 3.11 13.90
CA SER A 88 -11.22 3.61 13.46
C SER A 88 -10.19 3.58 14.58
N ILE A 89 -10.58 3.83 15.83
CA ILE A 89 -9.66 3.81 16.97
C ILE A 89 -9.81 2.50 17.74
N GLY A 90 -11.02 2.20 18.21
CA GLY A 90 -11.27 1.03 19.06
C GLY A 90 -10.90 -0.29 18.39
N LEU A 91 -11.39 -0.50 17.16
CA LEU A 91 -11.09 -1.72 16.41
C LEU A 91 -9.62 -1.81 16.03
N VAL A 92 -8.95 -0.70 15.65
CA VAL A 92 -7.52 -0.71 15.30
C VAL A 92 -6.66 -1.12 16.49
N PHE A 93 -6.90 -0.58 17.68
CA PHE A 93 -6.17 -1.05 18.88
C PHE A 93 -6.43 -2.53 19.14
N PHE A 94 -7.68 -2.98 19.00
CA PHE A 94 -8.02 -4.39 19.17
C PHE A 94 -7.31 -5.30 18.17
N THR A 95 -7.28 -4.92 16.88
CA THR A 95 -6.62 -5.72 15.84
C THR A 95 -5.11 -5.70 15.98
N VAL A 96 -4.49 -4.54 16.27
CA VAL A 96 -3.04 -4.44 16.46
C VAL A 96 -2.58 -5.26 17.66
N VAL A 97 -3.31 -5.17 18.79
CA VAL A 97 -2.99 -5.96 19.97
C VAL A 97 -3.20 -7.46 19.70
N GLY A 98 -4.34 -7.82 19.12
CA GLY A 98 -4.68 -9.21 18.79
C GLY A 98 -3.69 -9.85 17.82
N LEU A 99 -3.47 -9.22 16.65
CA LEU A 99 -2.51 -9.71 15.67
C LEU A 99 -1.07 -9.65 16.18
N GLY A 100 -0.68 -8.60 16.92
CA GLY A 100 0.67 -8.47 17.45
C GLY A 100 1.04 -9.64 18.38
N TYR A 101 0.14 -10.03 19.27
CA TYR A 101 0.32 -11.24 20.08
C TYR A 101 0.28 -12.53 19.25
N LEU A 102 -0.60 -12.62 18.26
CA LEU A 102 -0.67 -13.77 17.36
C LEU A 102 0.64 -13.97 16.57
N ILE A 103 1.21 -12.89 16.03
CA ILE A 103 2.49 -12.91 15.32
C ILE A 103 3.62 -13.29 16.27
N HIS A 104 3.65 -12.75 17.49
CA HIS A 104 4.67 -13.12 18.47
C HIS A 104 4.56 -14.60 18.88
N TRP A 105 3.34 -15.14 18.94
CA TRP A 105 3.13 -16.57 19.21
C TRP A 105 3.64 -17.45 18.06
N LEU A 106 3.45 -17.03 16.82
CA LEU A 106 3.92 -17.76 15.63
C LEU A 106 5.44 -17.63 15.42
N LEU A 107 6.00 -16.46 15.70
CA LEU A 107 7.41 -16.10 15.50
C LEU A 107 8.00 -15.50 16.81
N PRO A 108 8.26 -16.34 17.82
CA PRO A 108 8.72 -15.87 19.14
C PRO A 108 10.13 -15.26 19.15
N ILE A 109 10.87 -15.38 18.03
CA ILE A 109 12.18 -14.75 17.83
C ILE A 109 12.08 -13.23 17.66
N LEU A 110 10.92 -12.71 17.24
CA LEU A 110 10.77 -11.28 17.00
C LEU A 110 10.47 -10.53 18.31
N PRO A 111 11.14 -9.38 18.55
CA PRO A 111 10.79 -8.50 19.66
C PRO A 111 9.32 -8.09 19.57
N GLN A 112 8.65 -8.00 20.70
CA GLN A 112 7.21 -7.71 20.74
C GLN A 112 6.85 -6.38 20.06
N ALA A 113 7.73 -5.38 20.16
CA ALA A 113 7.60 -4.10 19.47
C ALA A 113 7.55 -4.25 17.94
N ALA A 114 8.36 -5.16 17.37
CA ALA A 114 8.35 -5.43 15.93
C ALA A 114 7.06 -6.15 15.50
N CYS A 115 6.55 -7.06 16.32
CA CYS A 115 5.27 -7.74 16.06
C CYS A 115 4.10 -6.76 16.04
N PHE A 116 4.04 -5.83 17.00
CA PHE A 116 3.01 -4.78 16.99
C PHE A 116 3.18 -3.80 15.83
N ALA A 117 4.42 -3.43 15.48
CA ALA A 117 4.68 -2.58 14.32
C ALA A 117 4.21 -3.24 13.01
N LEU A 118 4.47 -4.53 12.84
CA LEU A 118 3.99 -5.31 11.68
C LEU A 118 2.46 -5.45 11.66
N ALA A 119 1.83 -5.58 12.82
CA ALA A 119 0.37 -5.65 12.90
C ALA A 119 -0.33 -4.30 12.61
N ALA A 120 0.38 -3.19 12.79
CA ALA A 120 -0.14 -1.84 12.57
C ALA A 120 0.20 -1.25 11.19
N ALA A 121 1.18 -1.83 10.50
CA ALA A 121 1.63 -1.44 9.16
C ALA A 121 0.66 -1.91 8.08
#